data_AF-A0A067W6Y3-F1
#
_entry.id   AF-A0A067W6Y3-F1
#
_cell.length_a   1.000
_cell.length_b   1.000
_cell.length_c   1.000
_cell.angle_alpha   90.00
_cell.angle_beta   90.00
_cell.angle_gamma   90.00
#
_symmetry.space_group_name_H-M   'P 1'
#
loop_
_entity.id
_entity.type
_entity.pdbx_description
1 polymer ?
#
loop_
_entity_poly.entity_id
_entity_poly.type
_entity_poly.pdbx_seq_one_letter_code
_entity_poly.pdbx_strand_id
1 'polypeptide(L)' 'MDTEKDLRFYESKISINATARLHGYKLECCVEINERMVLRDVTVGDFSYFEHNSEAV' A
#
# COMPACT_ATOMS: atom_id res chain seq x y z
N MET A 1 -8.92 -3.80 24.20
CA MET A 1 -9.40 -2.42 24.05
C MET A 1 -9.58 -2.21 22.56
N ASP A 2 -10.76 -2.57 22.05
CA ASP A 2 -11.14 -2.23 20.68
C ASP A 2 -11.45 -0.74 20.66
N THR A 3 -10.42 0.05 20.36
CA THR A 3 -10.59 1.45 19.99
C THR A 3 -11.48 1.45 18.77
N GLU A 4 -12.73 1.91 18.92
CA GLU A 4 -13.62 2.16 17.80
C GLU A 4 -12.87 3.05 16.80
N LYS A 5 -12.46 2.46 15.69
CA LYS A 5 -11.64 3.11 14.68
C LYS A 5 -12.50 4.19 14.06
N ASP A 6 -12.29 5.43 14.48
CA ASP A 6 -12.94 6.59 13.89
C ASP A 6 -12.55 6.65 12.41
N LEU A 7 -13.47 6.17 11.55
CA LEU A 7 -13.26 6.03 10.10
C LEU A 7 -12.96 7.38 9.42
N ARG A 8 -13.22 8.51 10.10
CA ARG A 8 -12.88 9.85 9.59
C ARG A 8 -11.37 10.12 9.63
N PHE A 9 -10.64 9.42 10.50
CA PHE A 9 -9.19 9.54 10.60
C PHE A 9 -8.54 8.29 10.00
N TYR A 10 -8.09 8.44 8.75
CA TYR A 10 -7.27 7.41 8.12
C TYR A 10 -5.88 7.43 8.79
N GLU A 11 -5.48 6.29 9.33
CA GLU A 11 -4.16 6.14 9.93
C GLU A 11 -3.11 6.27 8.82
N SER A 12 -2.17 7.19 9.01
CA SER A 12 -1.03 7.46 8.13
C SER A 12 -0.05 6.28 8.07
N LYS A 13 -0.51 5.13 7.55
CA LYS A 13 0.27 3.90 7.46
C LYS A 13 0.31 3.35 6.05
N ILE A 14 1.37 2.61 5.79
CA ILE A 14 1.53 1.81 4.58
C ILE A 14 1.03 0.40 4.88
N SER A 15 0.12 -0.10 4.05
CA SER A 15 -0.42 -1.45 4.15
C SER A 15 0.09 -2.28 2.97
N ILE A 16 0.79 -3.38 3.26
CA ILE A 16 1.35 -4.26 2.22
C ILE A 16 0.86 -5.67 2.45
N ASN A 17 0.21 -6.25 1.45
CA ASN A 17 -0.17 -7.65 1.48
C ASN A 17 1.06 -8.57 1.36
N ALA A 18 1.10 -9.64 2.16
CA ALA A 18 2.22 -10.59 2.19
C ALA A 18 2.49 -11.31 0.86
N THR A 19 1.51 -11.35 -0.05
CA THR A 19 1.66 -11.97 -1.37
C THR A 19 2.22 -11.01 -2.43
N ALA A 20 2.38 -9.73 -2.11
CA ALA A 20 2.97 -8.75 -3.01
C ALA A 20 4.49 -8.98 -3.16
N ARG A 21 5.01 -8.73 -4.36
CA ARG A 21 6.42 -8.85 -4.71
C ARG A 21 6.97 -7.46 -5.01
N LEU A 22 7.82 -6.96 -4.14
CA LEU A 22 8.33 -5.60 -4.24
C LEU A 22 9.85 -5.62 -4.44
N HIS A 23 10.34 -4.85 -5.42
CA HIS A 23 11.76 -4.67 -5.71
C HIS A 23 12.04 -3.19 -6.01
N GLY A 24 13.05 -2.60 -5.37
CA GLY A 24 13.46 -1.21 -5.66
C GLY A 24 12.41 -0.13 -5.39
N TYR A 25 11.52 -0.31 -4.42
CA TYR A 25 10.36 0.58 -4.23
C TYR A 25 10.61 1.72 -3.25
N LYS A 26 9.91 2.84 -3.45
CA LYS A 26 9.75 3.92 -2.47
C LYS A 26 8.25 4.21 -2.28
N LEU A 27 7.73 3.99 -1.08
CA LEU A 27 6.34 4.25 -0.73
C LEU A 27 6.29 5.42 0.26
N GLU A 28 5.44 6.38 -0.03
CA GLU A 28 5.10 7.47 0.90
C GLU A 28 3.86 7.07 1.75
N CYS A 29 3.24 8.03 2.43
CA CYS A 29 2.21 7.79 3.42
C CYS A 29 0.86 7.35 2.81
N CYS A 30 0.06 6.60 3.57
CA CYS A 30 -1.29 6.19 3.16
C CYS A 30 -1.32 5.37 1.86
N VAL A 31 -0.33 4.49 1.64
CA VAL A 31 -0.28 3.61 0.47
C VAL A 31 -0.80 2.22 0.82
N GLU A 32 -1.65 1.67 -0.04
CA GLU A 32 -2.18 0.30 0.08
C GLU A 32 -1.76 -0.57 -1.11
N ILE A 33 -1.02 -1.64 -0.83
CA ILE A 33 -0.58 -2.65 -1.79
C ILE A 33 -1.36 -3.94 -1.57
N ASN A 34 -2.19 -4.31 -2.55
CA ASN A 34 -3.04 -5.49 -2.50
C ASN A 34 -2.34 -6.79 -2.93
N GLU A 35 -3.11 -7.87 -2.96
CA GLU A 35 -2.62 -9.23 -3.21
C GLU A 35 -1.98 -9.41 -4.59
N ARG A 36 -0.92 -10.23 -4.63
CA ARG A 36 -0.22 -10.65 -5.86
C ARG A 36 0.29 -9.48 -6.71
N MET A 37 0.45 -8.32 -6.10
CA MET A 37 0.89 -7.11 -6.75
C MET A 37 2.41 -7.14 -6.96
N VAL A 38 2.90 -6.62 -8.09
CA VAL A 38 4.32 -6.58 -8.42
C VAL A 38 4.77 -5.12 -8.57
N LEU A 39 5.69 -4.66 -7.70
CA LEU A 39 6.37 -3.36 -7.82
C LEU A 39 7.83 -3.57 -8.22
N ARG A 40 8.31 -2.84 -9.23
CA ARG A 40 9.73 -2.80 -9.62
C ARG A 40 10.18 -1.37 -9.87
N ASP A 41 11.13 -0.88 -9.07
CA ASP A 41 11.76 0.44 -9.23
C ASP A 41 10.77 1.63 -9.23
N VAL A 42 9.63 1.46 -8.55
CA VAL A 42 8.54 2.46 -8.51
C VAL A 42 8.64 3.37 -7.30
N THR A 43 8.43 4.67 -7.51
CA THR A 43 8.13 5.64 -6.45
C THR A 43 6.65 5.96 -6.43
N VAL A 44 6.01 5.73 -5.28
CA VAL A 44 4.57 5.91 -5.07
C VAL A 44 4.36 7.06 -4.09
N GLY A 45 3.61 8.07 -4.52
CA GLY A 45 3.24 9.21 -3.69
C GLY A 45 2.15 8.88 -2.67
N ASP A 46 1.82 9.88 -1.84
CA ASP A 46 0.83 9.73 -0.78
C ASP A 46 -0.57 9.36 -1.33
N PHE A 47 -1.36 8.65 -0.52
CA PHE A 47 -2.77 8.31 -0.81
C PHE A 47 -2.95 7.46 -2.09
N SER A 48 -2.03 6.55 -2.35
CA SER A 48 -2.08 5.67 -3.52
C SER A 48 -2.64 4.28 -3.17
N TYR A 49 -3.42 3.73 -4.09
CA TYR A 49 -4.03 2.41 -3.95
C TYR A 49 -3.72 1.57 -5.18
N PHE A 50 -3.26 0.33 -4.97
CA PHE A 50 -3.03 -0.63 -6.05
C PHE A 50 -4.04 -1.76 -5.99
N GLU A 51 -4.72 -2.00 -7.11
CA GLU A 51 -5.65 -3.12 -7.28
C GLU A 51 -4.94 -4.48 -7.24
N HIS A 52 -5.72 -5.52 -6.93
CA HIS A 52 -5.23 -6.90 -6.90
C HIS A 52 -4.63 -7.32 -8.24
N ASN A 53 -3.58 -8.16 -8.19
CA ASN A 53 -2.99 -8.81 -9.37
C ASN A 53 -2.52 -7.83 -10.46
N SER A 54 -2.07 -6.63 -10.05
CA SER A 54 -1.55 -5.58 -10.92
C SER A 54 -0.02 -5.53 -10.88
N GLU A 55 0.61 -5.03 -11.94
CA GLU A 55 2.05 -4.77 -12.03
C GLU A 55 2.29 -3.27 -12.25
N ALA A 56 3.26 -2.71 -11.52
CA ALA A 56 3.80 -1.38 -11.78
C ALA A 56 5.33 -1.44 -11.86
N VAL A 57 5.86 -0.75 -12.87
CA VAL A 57 7.28 -0.64 -13.28
C VAL A 57 7.63 0.82 -13.51
#